data_AF-A0A553NJM5-F1
#
_entry.id   AF-A0A553NJM5-F1
#
_cell.length_a   1.000
_cell.length_b   1.000
_cell.length_c   1.000
_cell.angle_alpha   90.00
_cell.angle_beta   90.00
_cell.angle_gamma   90.00
#
_symmetry.space_group_name_H-M   'P 1'
#
loop_
_entity.id
_entity.type
_entity.pdbx_description
1 polymer ?
#
loop_
_entity_poly.entity_id
_entity_poly.type
_entity_poly.pdbx_seq_one_letter_code
_entity_poly.pdbx_strand_id
1 'polypeptide(L)'
;ESSPGDFSLSVKCGDGVQHFKVLRDAQGKFFLWVVKFNSLNELVEYHHSSSVSRSQDIKLKEMVADEFLVQALYDFSPQEQGELEFRRGDIITVTDRSDQHWWTGEHGARRGLFPATYVTPYHN
;
A
#
# COMPACT_ATOMS: atom_id res chain seq x y z
N GLU A 1 11.69 -4.06 21.70
CA GLU A 1 12.92 -4.21 20.90
C GLU A 1 12.90 -5.60 20.26
N SER A 2 12.75 -5.68 18.94
CA SER A 2 12.73 -6.97 18.22
C SER A 2 14.17 -7.37 17.92
N SER A 3 14.55 -8.61 18.26
CA SER A 3 15.89 -9.12 17.99
C SER A 3 16.15 -9.23 16.49
N PRO A 4 17.42 -9.17 16.03
CA PRO A 4 17.75 -9.35 14.61
C PRO A 4 17.20 -10.69 14.09
N GLY A 5 16.36 -10.65 13.07
CA GLY A 5 15.72 -11.83 12.47
C GLY A 5 14.28 -12.10 12.90
N ASP A 6 13.74 -11.32 13.84
CA ASP A 6 12.32 -11.38 14.21
C ASP A 6 11.46 -10.58 13.22
N PHE A 7 10.40 -11.20 12.71
CA PHE A 7 9.40 -10.53 11.88
C PHE A 7 8.17 -10.16 12.70
N SER A 8 7.54 -9.03 12.36
CA SER A 8 6.23 -8.65 12.86
C SER A 8 5.31 -8.29 11.69
N LEU A 9 4.04 -8.66 11.83
CA LEU A 9 2.97 -8.32 10.90
C LEU A 9 2.15 -7.18 11.51
N SER A 10 2.13 -6.04 10.84
CA SER A 10 1.40 -4.86 11.30
C SER A 10 0.11 -4.72 10.49
N VAL A 11 -1.03 -4.73 11.18
CA VAL A 11 -2.34 -4.72 10.52
C VAL A 11 -3.13 -3.50 11.01
N LYS A 12 -3.61 -2.69 10.06
CA LYS A 12 -4.52 -1.58 10.35
C LYS A 12 -5.92 -2.14 10.66
N CYS A 13 -6.46 -1.81 11.82
CA CYS A 13 -7.79 -2.22 12.26
C CYS A 13 -8.52 -1.01 12.85
N GLY A 14 -9.54 -0.52 12.15
CA GLY A 14 -10.18 0.76 12.47
C GLY A 14 -9.15 1.90 12.43
N ASP A 15 -9.10 2.69 13.50
CA ASP A 15 -8.16 3.81 13.67
C ASP A 15 -6.81 3.40 14.28
N GLY A 16 -6.65 2.12 14.64
CA GLY A 16 -5.45 1.60 15.29
C GLY A 16 -4.59 0.71 14.39
N VAL A 17 -3.32 0.54 14.76
CA VAL A 17 -2.42 -0.47 14.20
C VAL A 17 -2.19 -1.54 15.26
N GLN A 18 -2.45 -2.80 14.90
CA GLN A 18 -2.15 -3.97 15.73
C GLN A 18 -0.92 -4.69 15.18
N HIS A 19 -0.02 -5.10 16.06
CA HIS A 19 1.20 -5.82 15.70
C HIS A 19 1.13 -7.28 16.16
N PHE A 20 1.30 -8.21 15.23
CA PHE A 20 1.38 -9.64 15.50
C PHE A 20 2.82 -10.10 15.35
N LYS A 21 3.37 -10.76 16.36
CA LYS A 21 4.72 -11.33 16.27
C LYS A 21 4.66 -12.56 15.38
N VAL A 22 5.50 -12.60 14.35
CA VAL A 22 5.70 -13.80 13.55
C VAL A 22 6.77 -14.65 14.23
N LEU A 23 6.38 -15.85 14.62
CA LEU A 23 7.26 -16.81 15.27
C LEU A 23 7.85 -17.77 14.25
N ARG A 24 9.02 -18.31 14.57
CA ARG A 24 9.72 -19.31 13.76
C ARG A 24 10.11 -20.49 14.63
N ASP A 25 9.82 -21.71 14.19
CA ASP A 25 10.22 -22.92 14.92
C ASP A 25 11.62 -23.39 14.53
N ALA A 26 12.12 -24.44 15.20
CA ALA A 26 13.43 -25.02 14.93
C ALA A 26 13.59 -25.62 13.53
N GLN A 27 12.48 -25.94 12.84
CA GLN A 27 12.47 -26.40 11.45
C GLN A 27 12.36 -25.23 10.46
N GLY A 28 12.34 -24.00 10.97
CA GLY A 28 12.27 -22.78 10.19
C GLY A 28 10.88 -22.39 9.71
N LYS A 29 9.80 -23.06 10.19
CA LYS A 29 8.42 -22.76 9.80
C LYS A 29 7.91 -21.50 10.50
N PHE A 30 7.14 -20.68 9.79
CA PHE A 30 6.56 -19.42 10.28
C PHE A 30 5.14 -19.62 10.80
N PHE A 31 4.77 -18.90 11.87
CA PHE A 31 3.41 -18.95 12.41
C PHE A 31 3.09 -17.72 13.28
N LEU A 32 1.80 -17.36 13.35
CA LEU A 32 1.28 -16.40 14.34
C LEU A 32 0.72 -17.13 15.58
N TRP A 33 0.08 -18.29 15.36
CA TRP A 33 -0.61 -19.07 16.39
C TRP A 33 -0.27 -20.55 16.31
N VAL A 34 -1.21 -21.39 15.85
CA VAL A 34 -1.07 -22.86 15.84
C VAL A 34 -0.68 -23.38 14.46
N VAL A 35 -1.15 -22.73 13.39
CA VAL A 35 -0.89 -23.14 12.00
C VAL A 35 0.49 -22.66 11.57
N LYS A 36 1.26 -23.54 10.92
CA LYS A 36 2.65 -23.33 10.52
C LYS A 36 2.81 -23.34 9.00
N PHE A 37 3.68 -22.48 8.49
CA PHE A 37 3.87 -22.22 7.06
C PHE A 37 5.35 -22.32 6.67
N ASN A 38 5.63 -22.62 5.41
CA ASN A 38 6.99 -22.74 4.87
C ASN A 38 7.63 -21.38 4.59
N SER A 39 6.82 -20.36 4.34
CA SER A 39 7.26 -19.01 4.00
C SER A 39 6.34 -17.95 4.60
N LEU A 40 6.83 -16.70 4.64
CA LEU A 40 6.00 -15.55 5.00
C LEU A 40 4.87 -15.33 3.99
N ASN A 41 5.11 -15.58 2.70
CA ASN A 41 4.10 -15.47 1.66
C ASN A 41 2.94 -16.44 1.90
N GLU A 42 3.23 -17.71 2.20
CA GLU A 42 2.19 -18.71 2.47
C GLU A 42 1.37 -18.34 3.74
N LEU A 43 2.04 -17.79 4.76
CA LEU A 43 1.36 -17.25 5.94
C LEU A 43 0.41 -16.10 5.57
N VAL A 44 0.85 -15.16 4.73
CA VAL A 44 0.03 -14.03 4.28
C VAL A 44 -1.16 -14.52 3.44
N GLU A 45 -0.91 -15.41 2.48
CA GLU A 45 -1.92 -16.00 1.60
C GLU A 45 -3.04 -16.68 2.40
N TYR A 46 -2.66 -17.52 3.38
CA TYR A 46 -3.61 -18.18 4.26
C TYR A 46 -4.51 -17.17 4.99
N HIS A 47 -3.91 -16.09 5.46
CA HIS A 47 -4.60 -15.07 6.24
C HIS A 47 -5.46 -14.11 5.41
N HIS A 48 -5.53 -14.25 4.09
CA HIS A 48 -6.57 -13.59 3.28
C HIS A 48 -7.97 -14.12 3.57
N SER A 49 -8.08 -15.41 3.86
CA SER A 49 -9.35 -16.08 4.15
C SER A 49 -9.55 -16.38 5.63
N SER A 50 -8.46 -16.45 6.39
CA SER A 50 -8.46 -16.83 7.80
C SER A 50 -7.97 -15.70 8.69
N SER A 51 -8.61 -15.48 9.84
CA SER A 51 -8.24 -14.35 10.68
C SER A 51 -6.83 -14.45 11.28
N VAL A 52 -6.11 -13.32 11.32
CA VAL A 52 -4.85 -13.15 12.06
C VAL A 52 -5.06 -12.99 13.57
N SER A 53 -6.28 -12.72 14.03
CA SER A 53 -6.61 -12.52 15.44
C SER A 53 -7.43 -13.69 16.00
N ARG A 54 -7.29 -13.96 17.30
CA ARG A 54 -8.10 -14.96 18.02
C ARG A 54 -9.41 -14.40 18.58
N SER A 55 -9.56 -13.08 18.63
CA SER A 55 -10.69 -12.38 19.24
C SER A 55 -11.53 -11.55 18.27
N GLN A 56 -10.97 -11.19 17.11
CA GLN A 56 -11.61 -10.33 16.11
C GLN A 56 -11.47 -10.96 14.73
N ASP A 57 -12.44 -10.79 13.84
CA ASP A 57 -12.33 -11.23 12.43
C ASP A 57 -11.50 -10.23 11.63
N ILE A 58 -10.17 -10.31 11.78
CA ILE A 58 -9.19 -9.52 11.05
C ILE A 58 -8.57 -10.41 9.98
N LYS A 59 -8.88 -10.20 8.72
CA LYS A 59 -8.25 -10.90 7.58
C LYS A 59 -7.29 -9.95 6.90
N LEU A 60 -6.19 -10.49 6.39
CA LEU A 60 -5.28 -9.70 5.56
C LEU A 60 -6.00 -9.38 4.25
N LYS A 61 -5.98 -8.12 3.89
CA LYS A 61 -6.32 -7.70 2.54
C LYS A 61 -5.01 -7.41 1.86
N GLU A 62 -4.95 -7.71 0.57
CA GLU A 62 -3.91 -7.12 -0.27
C GLU A 62 -3.91 -5.63 0.01
N MET A 63 -2.72 -5.05 0.21
CA MET A 63 -2.57 -3.61 0.09
C MET A 63 -2.69 -3.28 -1.40
N VAL A 64 -3.88 -3.45 -1.94
CA VAL A 64 -4.29 -2.70 -3.11
C VAL A 64 -4.27 -1.27 -2.60
N ALA A 65 -3.27 -0.49 -3.01
CA ALA A 65 -3.33 0.94 -2.80
C ALA A 65 -4.73 1.35 -3.25
N ASP A 66 -5.51 1.98 -2.36
CA ASP A 66 -6.77 2.59 -2.76
C ASP A 66 -6.36 3.56 -3.87
N GLU A 67 -6.55 3.15 -5.13
CA GLU A 67 -5.98 3.85 -6.28
C GLU A 67 -6.69 5.19 -6.32
N PHE A 68 -6.02 6.21 -5.78
CA PHE A 68 -6.59 7.54 -5.78
C PHE A 68 -6.40 8.10 -7.18
N LEU A 69 -7.40 7.86 -8.02
CA LEU A 69 -7.41 8.32 -9.40
C LEU A 69 -7.84 9.79 -9.45
N VAL A 70 -7.14 10.55 -10.27
CA VAL A 70 -7.45 11.94 -10.55
C VAL A 70 -7.47 12.17 -12.05
N GLN A 71 -8.32 13.08 -12.50
CA GLN A 71 -8.37 13.49 -13.90
C GLN A 71 -7.69 14.86 -14.06
N ALA A 72 -6.82 14.98 -15.06
CA ALA A 72 -6.18 16.23 -15.41
C ALA A 72 -7.17 17.27 -15.95
N LEU A 73 -7.23 18.44 -15.32
CA LEU A 73 -8.04 19.58 -15.74
C LEU A 73 -7.36 20.40 -16.85
N TYR A 74 -6.02 20.37 -16.88
CA TYR A 74 -5.18 21.12 -17.81
C TYR A 74 -4.03 20.25 -18.32
N ASP A 75 -3.40 20.67 -19.41
CA ASP A 75 -2.13 20.10 -19.85
C ASP A 75 -1.02 20.52 -18.88
N PHE A 76 -0.05 19.64 -18.65
CA PHE A 76 1.12 19.94 -17.83
C PHE A 76 2.38 19.40 -18.50
N SER A 77 3.32 20.31 -18.77
CA SER A 77 4.62 20.02 -19.36
C SER A 77 5.70 20.19 -18.30
N PRO A 78 6.54 19.17 -18.07
CA PRO A 78 7.64 19.23 -17.11
C PRO A 78 8.57 20.43 -17.36
N GLN A 79 8.86 21.17 -16.31
CA GLN A 79 9.89 22.21 -16.24
C GLN A 79 11.16 21.68 -15.57
N GLU A 80 11.02 20.72 -14.66
CA GLU A 80 12.12 20.11 -13.92
C GLU A 80 12.19 18.59 -14.12
N GLN A 81 13.38 18.03 -13.88
CA GLN A 81 13.56 16.58 -13.91
C GLN A 81 12.80 15.92 -12.76
N GLY A 82 11.95 14.94 -13.09
CA GLY A 82 11.14 14.22 -12.09
C GLY A 82 9.67 14.67 -12.05
N GLU A 83 9.28 15.65 -12.86
CA GLU A 83 7.88 16.03 -13.05
C GLU A 83 7.17 15.12 -14.08
N LEU A 84 5.88 14.90 -13.87
CA LEU A 84 5.05 14.00 -14.68
C LEU A 84 4.35 14.77 -15.81
N GLU A 85 4.65 14.48 -17.07
CA GLU A 85 3.90 15.05 -18.21
C GLU A 85 2.53 14.36 -18.40
N PHE A 86 1.47 15.16 -18.59
CA PHE A 86 0.13 14.70 -18.95
C PHE A 86 -0.67 15.76 -19.71
N ARG A 87 -1.77 15.34 -20.32
CA ARG A 87 -2.74 16.18 -21.03
C ARG A 87 -4.06 16.27 -20.28
N ARG A 88 -4.81 17.33 -20.53
CA ARG A 88 -6.18 17.49 -20.04
C ARG A 88 -7.02 16.27 -20.41
N GLY A 89 -7.68 15.70 -19.42
CA GLY A 89 -8.52 14.52 -19.54
C GLY A 89 -7.83 13.21 -19.16
N ASP A 90 -6.50 13.18 -19.08
CA ASP A 90 -5.74 12.00 -18.66
C ASP A 90 -6.12 11.59 -17.23
N ILE A 91 -6.17 10.28 -16.98
CA ILE A 91 -6.38 9.70 -15.66
C ILE A 91 -5.03 9.30 -15.08
N ILE A 92 -4.73 9.83 -13.90
CA ILE A 92 -3.45 9.67 -13.21
C ILE A 92 -3.70 8.91 -11.91
N THR A 93 -2.90 7.89 -11.65
CA THR A 93 -2.90 7.18 -10.36
C THR A 93 -2.00 7.94 -9.39
N VAL A 94 -2.57 8.49 -8.32
CA VAL A 94 -1.78 9.18 -7.29
C VAL A 94 -1.13 8.16 -6.37
N THR A 95 0.20 8.23 -6.25
CA THR A 95 1.01 7.33 -5.41
C THR A 95 1.49 8.00 -4.13
N ASP A 96 1.57 9.33 -4.09
CA ASP A 96 1.85 10.12 -2.88
C ASP A 96 1.11 11.47 -2.93
N ARG A 97 0.39 11.78 -1.84
CA ARG A 97 -0.35 13.03 -1.62
C ARG A 97 -0.06 13.64 -0.24
N SER A 98 1.09 13.30 0.33
CA SER A 98 1.50 13.79 1.65
C SER A 98 1.75 15.30 1.66
N ASP A 99 2.16 15.88 0.52
CA ASP A 99 2.24 17.33 0.31
C ASP A 99 0.92 17.91 -0.23
N GLN A 100 0.62 19.16 0.12
CA GLN A 100 -0.63 19.84 -0.22
C GLN A 100 -0.65 20.40 -1.65
N HIS A 101 0.51 20.71 -2.22
CA HIS A 101 0.65 21.42 -3.49
C HIS A 101 1.15 20.50 -4.59
N TRP A 102 2.03 19.54 -4.27
CA TRP A 102 2.68 18.67 -5.23
C TRP A 102 2.45 17.20 -4.90
N TRP A 103 1.81 16.49 -5.82
CA TRP A 103 1.55 15.06 -5.68
C TRP A 103 2.47 14.26 -6.58
N THR A 104 2.78 13.04 -6.17
CA THR A 104 3.45 12.08 -7.05
C THR A 104 2.39 11.15 -7.63
N GLY A 105 2.43 10.96 -8.94
CA GLY A 105 1.53 10.02 -9.61
C GLY A 105 2.17 9.33 -10.79
N GLU A 106 1.38 8.43 -11.36
CA GLU A 106 1.78 7.57 -12.47
C GLU A 106 0.76 7.71 -13.60
N HIS A 107 1.27 7.90 -14.82
CA HIS A 107 0.49 7.90 -16.05
C HIS A 107 1.20 7.03 -17.10
N GLY A 108 0.64 5.85 -17.34
CA GLY A 108 1.29 4.81 -18.13
C GLY A 108 2.58 4.32 -17.46
N ALA A 109 3.71 4.35 -18.19
CA ALA A 109 5.01 3.97 -17.65
C ALA A 109 5.79 5.13 -16.99
N ARG A 110 5.20 6.33 -16.92
CA ARG A 110 5.85 7.53 -16.39
C ARG A 110 5.36 7.80 -14.98
N ARG A 111 6.31 8.15 -14.12
CA ARG A 111 6.06 8.56 -12.74
C ARG A 111 6.72 9.91 -12.49
N GLY A 112 6.05 10.78 -11.76
CA GLY A 112 6.63 12.06 -11.39
C GLY A 112 5.71 12.95 -10.57
N LEU A 113 6.23 14.12 -10.26
CA LEU A 113 5.56 15.17 -9.52
C LEU A 113 4.63 16.00 -10.42
N PHE A 114 3.51 16.43 -9.88
CA PHE A 114 2.62 17.39 -10.53
C PHE A 114 1.82 18.23 -9.53
N PRO A 115 1.32 19.40 -9.93
CA PRO A 115 0.54 20.25 -9.03
C PRO A 115 -0.83 19.65 -8.72
N ALA A 116 -1.20 19.55 -7.45
CA ALA A 116 -2.51 19.06 -7.01
C ALA A 116 -3.68 19.89 -7.56
N THR A 117 -3.43 21.18 -7.87
CA THR A 117 -4.42 22.09 -8.44
C THR A 117 -4.73 21.84 -9.92
N TYR A 118 -3.96 21.00 -10.60
CA TYR A 118 -4.13 20.67 -12.02
C TYR A 118 -5.06 19.48 -12.24
N VAL A 119 -5.57 18.88 -11.17
CA VAL A 119 -6.36 17.66 -11.23
C VAL A 119 -7.63 17.75 -10.38
N THR A 120 -8.58 16.87 -10.65
CA THR A 120 -9.77 16.66 -9.82
C THR A 120 -9.90 15.18 -9.47
N PRO A 121 -10.44 14.81 -8.30
CA PRO A 121 -10.76 13.42 -8.01
C PRO A 121 -11.61 12.78 -9.12
N TYR A 122 -11.19 11.61 -9.59
CA TYR A 122 -11.90 10.84 -10.60
C TYR A 122 -12.66 9.69 -9.92
N HIS A 123 -13.98 9.76 -9.97
CA HIS A 123 -14.86 8.71 -9.46
C HIS A 123 -15.53 8.06 -10.65
N ASN A 124 -15.43 6.74 -10.74
CA ASN A 124 -15.99 5.92 -11.82
C ASN A 124 -17.49 5.66 -11.61
#